data_AF-A0A4P5VBS7-F1
#
_entry.id   AF-A0A4P5VBS7-F1
#
_cell.length_a   1.000
_cell.length_b   1.000
_cell.length_c   1.000
_cell.angle_alpha   90.00
_cell.angle_beta   90.00
_cell.angle_gamma   90.00
#
_symmetry.space_group_name_H-M   'P 1'
#
loop_
_entity.id
_entity.type
_entity.pdbx_description
1 polymer ?
#
loop_
_entity_poly.entity_id
_entity_poly.type
_entity_poly.pdbx_seq_one_letter_code
_entity_poly.pdbx_strand_id
1 'polypeptide(L)' 'MANDRLTAVTPAERQVLAALRRGLSNKAIAAELVLSPRTVECHISHLLAKSSCRSRTQLLLWALTER' A
#
# COMPACT_ATOMS: atom_id res chain seq x y z
N MET A 1 -14.76 13.13 -9.70
CA MET A 1 -14.90 12.49 -8.37
C MET A 1 -13.79 11.44 -8.18
N ALA A 2 -12.53 11.87 -8.04
CA ALA A 2 -11.37 10.96 -7.89
C ALA A 2 -10.64 11.10 -6.54
N ASN A 3 -11.05 12.08 -5.71
CA ASN A 3 -10.31 12.48 -4.51
C ASN A 3 -10.72 11.73 -3.22
N ASP A 4 -11.79 10.93 -3.27
CA ASP A 4 -12.36 10.26 -2.09
C ASP A 4 -11.67 8.92 -1.75
N ARG A 5 -10.84 8.40 -2.65
CA ARG A 5 -10.08 7.15 -2.41
C ARG A 5 -8.82 7.40 -1.59
N LEU A 6 -8.23 8.59 -1.70
CA LEU A 6 -7.04 9.03 -0.96
C LEU A 6 -7.34 9.40 0.49
N THR A 7 -8.52 9.93 0.77
CA THR A 7 -8.94 10.33 2.13
C THR A 7 -9.10 9.13 3.06
N ALA A 8 -9.38 7.95 2.51
CA ALA A 8 -9.51 6.70 3.27
C ALA A 8 -8.18 6.00 3.60
N VAL A 9 -7.07 6.42 2.98
CA VAL A 9 -5.74 5.84 3.23
C VAL A 9 -5.15 6.49 4.50
N THR A 10 -4.78 5.66 5.47
CA THR A 10 -4.17 6.10 6.72
C THR A 10 -2.70 6.48 6.52
N PRO A 11 -2.09 7.23 7.46
CA PRO A 11 -0.66 7.56 7.38
C PRO A 11 0.25 6.34 7.27
N ALA A 12 -0.07 5.24 8.00
CA ALA A 12 0.70 4.00 7.94
C ALA A 12 0.58 3.32 6.56
N GLU A 13 -0.62 3.28 5.99
CA GLU A 13 -0.84 2.71 4.66
C GLU A 13 -0.14 3.55 3.56
N ARG A 14 -0.03 4.88 3.72
CA ARG A 14 0.78 5.72 2.83
C ARG A 14 2.26 5.35 2.86
N GLN A 15 2.82 5.07 4.03
CA GLN A 15 4.23 4.63 4.13
C GLN A 15 4.43 3.28 3.42
N VAL A 16 3.50 2.34 3.60
CA VAL A 16 3.51 1.06 2.89
C VAL A 16 3.41 1.26 1.37
N LEU A 17 2.53 2.15 0.90
CA LEU A 17 2.42 2.49 -0.53
C LEU A 17 3.70 3.11 -1.09
N ALA A 18 4.35 4.01 -0.35
CA ALA A 18 5.60 4.63 -0.77
C ALA A 18 6.73 3.59 -0.94
N ALA A 19 6.84 2.67 0.01
CA ALA A 19 7.79 1.57 -0.05
C ALA A 19 7.44 0.57 -1.19
N LEU A 20 6.15 0.34 -1.43
CA LEU A 20 5.65 -0.50 -2.52
C LEU A 20 5.95 0.12 -3.90
N ARG A 21 5.80 1.43 -4.08
CA ARG A 21 6.18 2.18 -5.29
C ARG A 21 7.67 2.05 -5.63
N ARG A 22 8.52 1.83 -4.63
CA ARG A 22 9.95 1.55 -4.80
C ARG A 22 10.25 0.10 -5.20
N GLY A 23 9.22 -0.75 -5.33
CA GLY A 23 9.36 -2.16 -5.69
C GLY A 23 9.75 -3.08 -4.54
N LEU A 24 9.72 -2.60 -3.28
CA LEU A 24 10.16 -3.38 -2.12
C LEU A 24 9.21 -4.53 -1.80
N SER A 25 9.73 -5.72 -1.50
CA SER A 25 8.94 -6.87 -1.04
C SER A 25 8.31 -6.64 0.34
N ASN A 26 7.27 -7.38 0.73
CA ASN A 26 6.63 -7.22 2.06
C ASN A 26 7.65 -7.34 3.20
N LYS A 27 8.64 -8.23 3.08
CA LYS A 27 9.72 -8.41 4.06
C LYS A 27 10.65 -7.19 4.11
N ALA A 28 10.96 -6.60 2.96
CA ALA A 28 11.78 -5.38 2.90
C ALA A 28 11.02 -4.16 3.44
N ILE A 29 9.73 -4.03 3.11
CA ILE A 29 8.85 -2.99 3.67
C ILE A 29 8.76 -3.14 5.19
N ALA A 30 8.62 -4.37 5.69
CA ALA A 30 8.57 -4.66 7.12
C ALA A 30 9.87 -4.24 7.83
N ALA A 31 11.03 -4.53 7.23
CA ALA A 31 12.32 -4.09 7.75
C ALA A 31 12.46 -2.56 7.74
N GLU A 32 12.04 -1.90 6.66
CA GLU A 32 12.18 -0.44 6.52
C GLU A 32 11.26 0.33 7.47
N LEU A 33 10.02 -0.14 7.66
CA LEU A 33 9.04 0.50 8.54
C LEU A 33 9.12 0.00 9.99
N VAL A 34 10.06 -0.90 10.30
CA VAL A 34 10.20 -1.54 11.63
C VAL A 34 8.88 -2.19 12.08
N LEU A 35 8.26 -2.93 11.15
CA LEU A 35 7.00 -3.65 11.35
C LEU A 35 7.21 -5.16 11.20
N SER A 36 6.24 -5.95 11.65
CA SER A 36 6.21 -7.37 11.32
C SER A 36 5.75 -7.58 9.85
N PRO A 37 6.23 -8.61 9.14
CA PRO A 37 5.75 -8.95 7.80
C PRO A 37 4.22 -9.11 7.75
N ARG A 38 3.64 -9.72 8.80
CA ARG A 38 2.20 -9.90 8.95
C ARG A 38 1.44 -8.58 9.06
N THR A 39 2.02 -7.58 9.73
CA THR A 39 1.46 -6.23 9.81
C THR A 39 1.43 -5.57 8.43
N VAL A 40 2.51 -5.71 7.65
CA VAL A 40 2.57 -5.20 6.26
C VAL A 40 1.53 -5.90 5.37
N GLU A 41 1.35 -7.21 5.50
CA GLU A 41 0.31 -7.95 4.78
C GLU A 41 -1.10 -7.46 5.11
N CYS A 42 -1.35 -7.15 6.38
CA CYS A 42 -2.62 -6.55 6.82
C CYS A 42 -2.85 -5.18 6.16
N HIS A 43 -1.84 -4.30 6.18
CA HIS A 43 -1.92 -3.00 5.51
C HIS A 43 -2.15 -3.15 4.00
N ILE A 44 -1.48 -4.09 3.33
CA ILE A 44 -1.70 -4.36 1.90
C ILE A 44 -3.11 -4.87 1.65
N SER A 45 -3.64 -5.74 2.52
CA SER A 45 -5.01 -6.26 2.40
C SER A 45 -6.05 -5.16 2.52
N HIS A 46 -5.88 -4.24 3.48
CA HIS A 46 -6.74 -3.06 3.63
C HIS A 46 -6.62 -2.10 2.45
N LEU A 47 -5.39 -1.87 1.96
CA LEU A 47 -5.13 -1.07 0.76
C LEU A 47 -5.80 -1.65 -0.49
N LEU A 48 -5.74 -2.97 -0.68
CA LEU A 48 -6.42 -3.66 -1.78
C LEU A 48 -7.93 -3.45 -1.72
N ALA A 49 -8.53 -3.62 -0.54
CA ALA A 49 -9.96 -3.39 -0.32
C ALA A 49 -10.36 -1.94 -0.63
N LYS A 50 -9.58 -0.95 -0.15
CA LYS A 50 -9.85 0.48 -0.35
C LYS A 50 -9.66 0.96 -1.79
N SER A 51 -8.66 0.41 -2.49
CA SER A 51 -8.35 0.76 -3.88
C SER A 51 -9.12 -0.08 -4.91
N SER A 52 -9.97 -1.01 -4.46
CA SER A 52 -10.65 -2.01 -5.33
C SER A 52 -9.67 -2.84 -6.18
N CYS A 53 -8.43 -2.99 -5.70
CA CYS A 53 -7.41 -3.80 -6.34
C CYS A 53 -7.49 -5.25 -5.86
N ARG A 54 -7.17 -6.21 -6.74
CA ARG A 54 -7.20 -7.65 -6.48
C ARG A 54 -5.83 -8.28 -6.35
N SER A 55 -4.77 -7.54 -6.69
CA SER A 55 -3.39 -8.04 -6.59
C SER A 55 -2.43 -6.94 -6.21
N ARG A 56 -1.29 -7.34 -5.64
CA ARG A 56 -0.17 -6.45 -5.33
C ARG A 56 0.29 -5.66 -6.56
N THR A 57 0.30 -6.28 -7.74
CA THR A 57 0.67 -5.61 -8.99
C THR A 57 -0.37 -4.55 -9.37
N GLN A 58 -1.66 -4.84 -9.21
CA GLN A 58 -2.71 -3.85 -9.45
C GLN A 58 -2.62 -2.69 -8.44
N LEU A 59 -2.32 -2.99 -7.17
CA LEU A 59 -2.09 -1.98 -6.15
C LEU A 59 -0.87 -1.12 -6.46
N LEU A 60 0.21 -1.71 -6.97
CA LEU A 60 1.40 -0.98 -7.42
C LEU A 60 1.05 -0.04 -8.57
N LEU A 61 0.36 -0.54 -9.60
CA LEU A 61 -0.07 0.28 -10.72
C LEU A 61 -0.97 1.42 -10.26
N TRP A 62 -1.94 1.14 -9.40
CA TRP A 62 -2.81 2.13 -8.79
C TRP A 62 -2.01 3.21 -8.05
N ALA A 63 -1.03 2.80 -7.24
CA ALA A 63 -0.16 3.70 -6.48
C ALA A 63 0.75 4.56 -7.37
N LEU A 64 1.05 4.14 -8.59
CA LEU A 64 1.82 4.90 -9.59
C LEU A 64 0.92 5.88 -10.38
N THR A 65 -0.36 5.55 -10.54
CA THR A 65 -1.34 6.41 -11.23
C THR A 65 -1.89 7.53 -10.35
N GLU A 66 -1.94 7.34 -9.03
CA GLU A 66 -2.20 8.43 -8.10
C GLU A 66 -0.96 9.33 -7.98
N ARG A 67 -1.13 10.58 -8.45
CA ARG A 67 -0.13 11.64 -8.33
C ARG A 67 -0.24 12.37 -7.00
#